data_AF-A0A363UQ94-F1
#
_entry.id   AF-A0A363UQ94-F1
#
_cell.length_a   1.000
_cell.length_b   1.000
_cell.length_c   1.000
_cell.angle_alpha   90.00
_cell.angle_beta   90.00
_cell.angle_gamma   90.00
#
_symmetry.space_group_name_H-M   'P 1'
#
loop_
_entity.id
_entity.type
_entity.pdbx_description
1 polymer ?
#
loop_
_entity_poly.entity_id
_entity_poly.type
_entity_poly.pdbx_seq_one_letter_code
_entity_poly.pdbx_strand_id
1 'polypeptide(L)'
;MTDTHLHHSTPAGRADFWFARWALRLMDGLTGATLGALFYGGWGVFANSAHGAAIAVRAGCAQGAMSFVVTLTGVTLMRRLYGRSGHPLARGARAALGALAVIYSLIVGVHLLVGTPEILLTLAPGLPITIGFCLIFTASLIRLDDPAAPPAVATRPVL
;
A
#
# COMPACT_ATOMS: atom_id res chain seq x y z
N MET A 1 -19.18 39.37 23.65
CA MET A 1 -17.75 39.31 23.97
C MET A 1 -17.26 38.01 23.37
N THR A 2 -16.48 38.12 22.31
CA THR A 2 -16.27 37.11 21.26
C THR A 2 -14.95 36.40 21.54
N ASP A 3 -14.97 35.14 21.97
CA ASP A 3 -13.77 34.30 22.02
C ASP A 3 -13.76 33.34 20.85
N THR A 4 -13.25 33.84 19.73
CA THR A 4 -12.89 33.04 18.57
C THR A 4 -11.53 32.40 18.87
N HIS A 5 -11.53 31.24 19.53
CA HIS A 5 -10.33 30.41 19.64
C HIS A 5 -9.95 29.86 18.25
N LEU A 6 -9.18 30.65 17.50
CA LEU A 6 -8.51 30.22 16.29
C LEU A 6 -7.43 29.20 16.68
N HIS A 7 -7.79 27.91 16.59
CA HIS A 7 -6.83 26.82 16.65
C HIS A 7 -5.89 26.95 15.43
N HIS A 8 -4.80 27.71 15.59
CA HIS A 8 -3.72 27.74 14.61
C HIS A 8 -3.03 26.37 14.62
N SER A 9 -3.52 25.46 13.79
CA SER A 9 -2.79 24.24 13.44
C SER A 9 -1.39 24.65 12.97
N THR A 10 -0.37 24.24 13.72
CA THR A 10 1.03 24.56 13.44
C THR A 10 1.41 24.11 12.03
N PRO A 11 2.34 24.80 11.35
CA PRO A 11 2.79 24.43 9.99
C PRO A 11 3.20 22.95 9.89
N ALA A 12 3.85 22.43 10.94
CA ALA A 12 4.24 21.02 11.05
C ALA A 12 3.03 20.08 11.00
N GLY A 13 1.97 20.33 11.79
CA GLY A 13 0.78 19.49 11.78
C GLY A 13 0.09 19.44 10.42
N ARG A 14 0.08 20.56 9.67
CA ARG A 14 -0.45 20.60 8.29
C ARG A 14 0.37 19.77 7.30
N ALA A 15 1.70 19.78 7.44
CA ALA A 15 2.59 18.97 6.62
C ALA A 15 2.34 17.47 6.84
N ASP A 16 2.18 17.04 8.09
CA ASP A 16 1.94 15.63 8.43
C ASP A 16 0.67 15.05 7.77
N PHE A 17 -0.44 15.80 7.80
CA PHE A 17 -1.68 15.39 7.12
C PHE A 17 -1.56 15.41 5.60
N TRP A 18 -0.75 16.31 5.05
CA TRP A 18 -0.44 16.32 3.62
C TRP A 18 0.34 15.07 3.22
N PHE A 19 1.37 14.70 3.99
CA PHE A 19 2.15 13.48 3.75
C PHE A 19 1.27 12.22 3.80
N ALA A 20 0.41 12.09 4.82
CA ALA A 20 -0.51 10.96 4.94
C ALA A 20 -1.46 10.86 3.72
N ARG A 21 -2.00 11.99 3.25
CA ARG A 21 -2.85 12.02 2.05
C ARG A 21 -2.09 11.64 0.79
N TRP A 22 -0.89 12.18 0.61
CA TRP A 22 -0.06 11.91 -0.55
C TRP A 22 0.36 10.43 -0.59
N ALA A 23 0.78 9.89 0.56
CA ALA A 23 1.10 8.48 0.71
C ALA A 23 -0.09 7.60 0.32
N LEU A 24 -1.28 7.85 0.85
CA LEU A 24 -2.48 7.09 0.43
C LEU A 24 -2.77 7.25 -1.06
N ARG A 25 -2.69 8.45 -1.64
CA ARG A 25 -2.95 8.63 -3.08
C ARG A 25 -1.99 7.83 -3.97
N LEU A 26 -0.74 7.71 -3.56
CA LEU A 26 0.25 6.90 -4.28
C LEU A 26 0.06 5.41 -4.07
N MET A 27 -0.24 5.01 -2.84
CA MET A 27 -0.29 3.60 -2.46
C MET A 27 -1.63 2.94 -2.79
N ASP A 28 -2.71 3.71 -2.88
CA ASP A 28 -4.07 3.19 -2.94
C ASP A 28 -4.57 2.87 -4.35
N GLY A 29 -5.59 2.01 -4.39
CA GLY A 29 -6.36 1.69 -5.58
C GLY A 29 -5.51 1.25 -6.78
N LEU A 30 -5.90 1.72 -7.96
CA LEU A 30 -5.22 1.40 -9.21
C LEU A 30 -3.86 2.09 -9.32
N THR A 31 -3.65 3.24 -8.67
CA THR A 31 -2.39 3.98 -8.73
C THR A 31 -1.27 3.16 -8.12
N GLY A 32 -1.43 2.74 -6.87
CA GLY A 32 -0.41 1.93 -6.19
C GLY A 32 -0.20 0.57 -6.86
N ALA A 33 -1.28 -0.08 -7.30
CA ALA A 33 -1.20 -1.36 -7.99
C ALA A 33 -0.44 -1.24 -9.33
N THR A 34 -0.68 -0.18 -10.10
CA THR A 34 0.01 0.06 -11.38
C THR A 34 1.47 0.42 -11.16
N LEU A 35 1.77 1.29 -10.18
CA LEU A 35 3.16 1.64 -9.85
C LEU A 35 3.96 0.41 -9.39
N GLY A 36 3.36 -0.43 -8.54
CA GLY A 36 3.96 -1.71 -8.13
C GLY A 36 4.20 -2.63 -9.34
N ALA A 37 3.19 -2.78 -10.21
CA ALA A 37 3.28 -3.61 -11.40
C ALA A 37 4.39 -3.16 -12.36
N LEU A 38 4.52 -1.85 -12.60
CA LEU A 38 5.57 -1.30 -13.45
C LEU A 38 6.95 -1.49 -12.81
N PHE A 39 7.07 -1.25 -11.50
CA PHE A 39 8.33 -1.40 -10.80
C PHE A 39 8.81 -2.86 -10.79
N TYR A 40 7.99 -3.79 -10.31
CA TYR A 40 8.34 -5.21 -10.25
C TYR A 40 8.38 -5.86 -11.63
N GLY A 41 7.54 -5.43 -12.56
CA GLY A 41 7.58 -5.89 -13.94
C GLY A 41 8.87 -5.46 -14.65
N GLY A 42 9.25 -4.19 -14.52
CA GLY A 42 10.52 -3.67 -15.03
C GLY A 42 11.72 -4.36 -14.40
N TRP A 43 11.70 -4.57 -13.08
CA TRP A 43 12.72 -5.36 -12.39
C TRP A 43 12.81 -6.80 -12.92
N GLY A 44 11.66 -7.45 -13.14
CA GLY A 44 11.61 -8.81 -13.70
C GLY A 44 12.22 -8.89 -15.10
N VAL A 45 11.98 -7.90 -15.97
CA VAL A 45 12.63 -7.81 -17.29
C VAL A 45 14.14 -7.61 -17.14
N PHE A 46 14.55 -6.61 -16.34
CA PHE A 46 15.95 -6.26 -16.15
C PHE A 46 16.77 -7.45 -15.61
N ALA A 47 16.28 -8.11 -14.57
CA ALA A 47 16.93 -9.24 -13.92
C ALA A 47 17.09 -10.46 -14.84
N ASN A 48 16.21 -10.61 -15.85
CA ASN A 48 16.21 -11.75 -16.78
C ASN A 48 16.73 -11.39 -18.18
N SER A 49 17.24 -10.16 -18.39
CA SER A 49 17.65 -9.64 -19.70
C SER A 49 18.75 -10.49 -20.37
N ALA A 50 19.65 -11.08 -19.59
CA ALA A 50 20.73 -11.95 -20.08
C ALA A 50 20.23 -13.30 -20.64
N HIS A 51 19.00 -13.71 -20.34
CA HIS A 51 18.41 -14.99 -20.79
C HIS A 51 17.58 -14.85 -22.09
N GLY A 52 17.64 -13.69 -22.74
CA GLY A 52 16.94 -13.42 -23.99
C GLY A 52 15.58 -12.73 -23.79
N ALA A 53 15.19 -11.94 -24.79
CA ALA A 53 14.05 -11.02 -24.69
C ALA A 53 12.72 -11.71 -24.33
N ALA A 54 12.44 -12.88 -24.92
CA ALA A 54 11.20 -13.61 -24.65
C ALA A 54 11.08 -14.07 -23.18
N ILE A 55 12.19 -14.59 -22.60
CA ILE A 55 12.22 -15.00 -21.19
C ILE A 55 12.10 -13.78 -20.29
N ALA A 56 12.84 -12.71 -20.59
CA ALA A 56 12.83 -11.48 -19.83
C ALA A 56 11.43 -10.84 -19.77
N VAL A 57 10.76 -10.68 -20.91
CA VAL A 57 9.39 -10.12 -20.99
C VAL A 57 8.40 -11.00 -20.24
N ARG A 58 8.46 -12.33 -20.40
CA ARG A 58 7.57 -13.25 -19.68
C ARG A 58 7.75 -13.15 -18.17
N ALA A 59 9.00 -13.10 -17.69
CA ALA A 59 9.31 -12.94 -16.27
C ALA A 59 8.80 -11.58 -15.74
N GLY A 60 9.02 -10.50 -16.50
CA GLY A 60 8.49 -9.18 -16.18
C GLY A 60 6.96 -9.14 -16.12
N CYS A 61 6.25 -9.70 -17.10
CA CYS A 61 4.79 -9.76 -17.08
C CYS A 61 4.27 -10.55 -15.89
N ALA A 62 4.88 -11.70 -15.55
CA ALA A 62 4.49 -12.49 -14.40
C ALA A 62 4.68 -11.72 -13.07
N GLN A 63 5.84 -11.08 -12.90
CA GLN A 63 6.14 -10.28 -11.71
C GLN A 63 5.23 -9.05 -11.58
N GLY A 64 5.01 -8.33 -12.69
CA GLY A 64 4.12 -7.17 -12.73
C GLY A 64 2.67 -7.54 -12.41
N ALA A 65 2.15 -8.62 -13.01
CA ALA A 65 0.79 -9.10 -12.75
C ALA A 65 0.61 -9.54 -11.28
N MET A 66 1.58 -10.27 -10.73
CA MET A 66 1.55 -10.68 -9.32
C MET A 66 1.54 -9.47 -8.39
N SER A 67 2.43 -8.49 -8.62
CA SER A 67 2.47 -7.26 -7.83
C SER A 67 1.15 -6.50 -7.91
N PHE A 68 0.59 -6.34 -9.11
CA PHE A 68 -0.70 -5.67 -9.30
C PHE A 68 -1.81 -6.29 -8.47
N VAL A 69 -1.98 -7.61 -8.57
CA VAL A 69 -3.04 -8.36 -7.87
C VAL A 69 -2.87 -8.28 -6.35
N VAL A 70 -1.65 -8.48 -5.87
CA VAL A 70 -1.35 -8.44 -4.42
C VAL A 70 -1.59 -7.04 -3.85
N THR A 71 -1.10 -5.99 -4.52
CA THR A 71 -1.28 -4.61 -4.07
C THR A 71 -2.76 -4.20 -4.09
N LEU A 72 -3.48 -4.44 -5.18
CA LEU A 72 -4.89 -4.07 -5.30
C LEU A 72 -5.76 -4.80 -4.26
N THR A 73 -5.49 -6.10 -4.05
CA THR A 73 -6.18 -6.90 -3.03
C THR A 73 -5.86 -6.38 -1.64
N GLY A 74 -4.58 -6.12 -1.35
CA GLY A 74 -4.10 -5.63 -0.06
C GLY A 74 -4.74 -4.30 0.33
N VAL A 75 -4.70 -3.29 -0.55
CA VAL A 75 -5.26 -1.95 -0.25
C VAL A 75 -6.78 -1.98 -0.12
N THR A 76 -7.46 -2.75 -0.97
CA THR A 76 -8.92 -2.93 -0.90
C THR A 76 -9.30 -3.56 0.43
N LEU A 77 -8.57 -4.60 0.85
CA LEU A 77 -8.83 -5.29 2.11
C LEU A 77 -8.52 -4.40 3.32
N MET A 78 -7.39 -3.67 3.31
CA MET A 78 -7.06 -2.72 4.37
C MET A 78 -8.16 -1.68 4.56
N ARG A 79 -8.66 -1.09 3.48
CA ARG A 79 -9.79 -0.13 3.55
C ARG A 79 -11.05 -0.75 4.13
N ARG A 80 -11.43 -1.94 3.66
CA ARG A 80 -12.61 -2.66 4.15
C ARG A 80 -12.50 -3.03 5.64
N LEU A 81 -11.31 -3.45 6.08
CA LEU A 81 -11.07 -3.81 7.49
C LEU A 81 -11.02 -2.57 8.38
N TYR A 82 -10.41 -1.49 7.90
CA TYR A 82 -10.32 -0.22 8.62
C TYR A 82 -11.67 0.50 8.75
N GLY A 83 -12.55 0.37 7.75
CA GLY A 83 -13.90 0.97 7.77
C GLY A 83 -14.88 0.34 8.76
N ARG A 84 -14.51 -0.76 9.44
CA ARG A 84 -15.33 -1.36 10.51
C ARG A 84 -15.25 -0.54 11.80
N SER A 85 -16.26 -0.61 12.65
CA SER A 85 -16.27 0.10 13.93
C SER A 85 -15.12 -0.30 14.87
N GLY A 86 -14.78 0.63 15.78
CA GLY A 86 -13.79 0.44 16.84
C GLY A 86 -12.79 1.59 16.95
N HIS A 87 -11.95 1.53 17.98
CA HIS A 87 -10.87 2.50 18.21
C HIS A 87 -9.90 2.55 17.00
N PRO A 88 -9.42 3.73 16.55
CA PRO A 88 -8.58 3.87 15.35
C PRO A 88 -7.38 2.92 15.30
N LEU A 89 -6.65 2.77 16.42
CA LEU A 89 -5.52 1.84 16.51
C LEU A 89 -5.93 0.36 16.31
N ALA A 90 -7.06 -0.05 16.90
CA ALA A 90 -7.56 -1.42 16.74
C ALA A 90 -8.01 -1.70 15.30
N ARG A 91 -8.61 -0.71 14.65
CA ARG A 91 -8.98 -0.78 13.22
C ARG A 91 -7.74 -0.85 12.34
N GLY A 92 -6.71 -0.05 12.62
CA GLY A 92 -5.43 -0.09 11.92
C GLY A 92 -4.72 -1.43 12.07
N ALA A 93 -4.62 -1.96 13.29
CA ALA A 93 -4.03 -3.27 13.54
C ALA A 93 -4.78 -4.39 12.80
N ARG A 94 -6.11 -4.39 12.86
CA ARG A 94 -6.95 -5.34 12.11
C ARG A 94 -6.72 -5.24 10.61
N ALA A 95 -6.64 -4.03 10.07
CA ALA A 95 -6.40 -3.79 8.65
C ALA A 95 -5.02 -4.29 8.22
N ALA A 96 -3.96 -3.93 8.94
CA ALA A 96 -2.60 -4.33 8.62
C ALA A 96 -2.41 -5.85 8.72
N LEU A 97 -2.81 -6.45 9.85
CA LEU A 97 -2.66 -7.89 10.08
C LEU A 97 -3.53 -8.72 9.13
N GLY A 98 -4.77 -8.30 8.88
CA GLY A 98 -5.67 -9.00 7.96
C GLY A 98 -5.17 -8.94 6.51
N ALA A 99 -4.63 -7.79 6.08
CA ALA A 99 -4.03 -7.67 4.76
C ALA A 99 -2.76 -8.51 4.62
N LEU A 100 -1.85 -8.45 5.60
CA LEU A 100 -0.65 -9.29 5.63
C LEU A 100 -1.01 -10.78 5.54
N ALA A 101 -1.97 -11.25 6.33
CA ALA A 101 -2.41 -12.64 6.31
C ALA A 101 -2.91 -13.07 4.92
N VAL A 102 -3.75 -12.27 4.27
CA VAL A 102 -4.27 -12.59 2.93
C VAL A 102 -3.18 -12.51 1.85
N ILE A 103 -2.35 -11.47 1.87
CA ILE A 103 -1.23 -11.31 0.93
C ILE A 103 -0.30 -12.52 0.99
N TYR A 104 0.14 -12.89 2.20
CA TYR A 104 1.03 -14.03 2.37
C TYR A 104 0.37 -15.36 2.08
N SER A 105 -0.92 -15.52 2.37
CA SER A 105 -1.65 -16.73 1.99
C SER A 105 -1.68 -16.91 0.47
N LEU A 106 -1.90 -15.82 -0.28
CA LEU A 106 -1.88 -15.85 -1.75
C LEU A 106 -0.48 -16.18 -2.29
N ILE A 107 0.54 -15.47 -1.81
CA ILE A 107 1.91 -15.65 -2.29
C ILE A 107 2.42 -17.07 -1.96
N VAL A 108 2.26 -17.51 -0.71
CA VAL A 108 2.66 -18.87 -0.29
C VAL A 108 1.87 -19.91 -1.07
N GLY A 109 0.56 -19.72 -1.27
CA GLY A 109 -0.28 -20.62 -2.07
C GLY A 109 0.25 -20.78 -3.50
N VAL A 110 0.64 -19.69 -4.17
CA VAL A 110 1.26 -19.75 -5.50
C VAL A 110 2.59 -20.51 -5.47
N HIS A 111 3.46 -20.24 -4.49
CA HIS A 111 4.75 -20.93 -4.38
C HIS A 111 4.61 -22.43 -4.09
N LEU A 112 3.61 -22.82 -3.29
CA LEU A 112 3.28 -24.23 -3.06
C LEU A 112 2.79 -24.91 -4.35
N LEU A 113 1.93 -24.26 -5.13
CA LEU A 113 1.45 -24.78 -6.41
C LEU A 113 2.57 -24.92 -7.45
N VAL A 114 3.54 -24.01 -7.44
CA VAL A 114 4.71 -24.03 -8.32
C VAL A 114 5.79 -25.02 -7.83
N GLY A 115 5.71 -25.49 -6.58
CA GLY A 115 6.70 -26.39 -6.00
C GLY A 115 8.03 -25.69 -5.67
N THR A 116 7.98 -24.44 -5.21
CA THR A 116 9.20 -23.70 -4.82
C THR A 116 9.79 -24.34 -3.54
N PRO A 117 11.05 -24.83 -3.55
CA PRO A 117 11.62 -25.58 -2.43
C PRO A 117 11.86 -24.70 -1.19
N GLU A 118 12.38 -23.48 -1.37
CA GLU A 118 12.76 -22.58 -0.28
C GLU A 118 11.84 -21.34 -0.24
N ILE A 119 10.56 -21.54 0.15
CA ILE A 119 9.54 -20.48 0.16
C ILE A 119 9.93 -19.34 1.10
N LEU A 120 10.36 -19.64 2.33
CA LEU A 120 10.66 -18.59 3.33
C LEU A 120 11.80 -17.68 2.87
N LEU A 121 12.86 -18.26 2.29
CA LEU A 121 14.00 -17.49 1.75
C LEU A 121 13.59 -16.65 0.54
N THR A 122 12.71 -17.18 -0.32
CA THR A 122 12.16 -16.47 -1.47
C THR A 122 11.36 -15.22 -1.05
N LEU A 123 10.66 -15.29 0.09
CA LEU A 123 9.82 -14.21 0.60
C LEU A 123 10.55 -13.22 1.52
N ALA A 124 11.69 -13.62 2.08
CA ALA A 124 12.46 -12.81 3.03
C ALA A 124 12.68 -11.35 2.58
N PRO A 125 13.13 -11.05 1.34
CA PRO A 125 13.32 -9.66 0.93
C PRO A 125 12.00 -8.89 0.74
N GLY A 126 10.92 -9.57 0.34
CA GLY A 126 9.61 -8.96 0.17
C GLY A 126 8.89 -8.66 1.48
N LEU A 127 9.32 -9.28 2.58
CA LEU A 127 8.64 -9.21 3.87
C LEU A 127 8.74 -7.86 4.59
N PRO A 128 9.92 -7.27 4.76
CA PRO A 128 10.04 -5.91 5.27
C PRO A 128 9.30 -4.89 4.40
N ILE A 129 9.32 -5.06 3.07
CA ILE A 129 8.65 -4.15 2.13
C ILE A 129 7.14 -4.20 2.32
N THR A 130 6.55 -5.40 2.38
CA THR A 130 5.11 -5.59 2.53
C THR A 130 4.62 -5.11 3.91
N ILE A 131 5.39 -5.38 4.96
CA ILE A 131 5.09 -4.89 6.32
C ILE A 131 5.14 -3.36 6.33
N GLY A 132 6.22 -2.75 5.81
CA GLY A 132 6.35 -1.30 5.72
C GLY A 132 5.19 -0.66 4.96
N PHE A 133 4.81 -1.26 3.82
CA PHE A 133 3.64 -0.81 3.05
C PHE A 133 2.35 -0.84 3.88
N CYS A 134 2.05 -1.95 4.56
CA CYS A 134 0.84 -2.07 5.37
C CYS A 134 0.83 -1.10 6.56
N LEU A 135 1.98 -0.90 7.21
CA LEU A 135 2.12 0.02 8.33
C LEU A 135 1.95 1.47 7.87
N ILE A 136 2.62 1.90 6.80
CA ILE A 136 2.50 3.27 6.28
C ILE A 136 1.06 3.54 5.82
N PHE A 137 0.42 2.60 5.13
CA PHE A 137 -0.96 2.74 4.67
C PHE A 137 -1.94 2.90 5.84
N THR A 138 -1.85 2.02 6.84
CA THR A 138 -2.77 2.05 7.99
C THR A 138 -2.48 3.21 8.94
N ALA A 139 -1.22 3.59 9.14
CA ALA A 139 -0.85 4.80 9.88
C ALA A 139 -1.41 6.06 9.18
N SER A 140 -1.36 6.11 7.86
CA SER A 140 -1.96 7.21 7.08
C SER A 140 -3.48 7.26 7.22
N LEU A 141 -4.16 6.10 7.25
CA LEU A 141 -5.60 6.04 7.53
C LEU A 141 -5.94 6.51 8.94
N ILE A 142 -5.18 6.07 9.96
CA ILE A 142 -5.34 6.54 11.34
C ILE A 142 -5.15 8.05 11.42
N ARG A 143 -4.11 8.56 10.76
CA ARG A 143 -3.79 9.98 10.80
C ARG A 143 -4.90 10.84 10.19
N LEU A 144 -5.53 10.39 9.11
CA LEU A 144 -6.59 11.14 8.44
C LEU A 144 -7.99 10.95 9.04
N ASP A 145 -8.13 10.00 9.96
CA ASP A 145 -9.37 9.79 10.73
C ASP A 145 -9.44 10.66 11.99
N ASP A 146 -8.31 11.26 12.38
CA ASP A 146 -8.22 12.21 13.49
C ASP A 146 -9.18 13.42 13.26
N PRO A 147 -10.03 13.79 14.24
CA PRO A 147 -10.90 14.96 14.14
C PRO A 147 -10.18 16.28 13.85
N ALA A 148 -8.90 16.39 14.21
CA ALA A 148 -8.07 17.55 13.90
C ALA A 148 -7.60 17.58 12.43
N ALA A 149 -7.86 16.53 11.65
CA ALA A 149 -7.47 16.46 10.25
C ALA A 149 -8.20 17.53 9.43
N PRO A 150 -7.46 18.36 8.64
CA PRO A 150 -8.10 19.32 7.76
C PRO A 150 -8.97 18.59 6.75
N PRO A 151 -10.18 19.11 6.42
CA PRO A 151 -11.02 18.51 5.40
C PRO A 151 -10.27 18.42 4.07
N ALA A 152 -10.64 17.45 3.24
CA ALA A 152 -10.08 17.36 1.90
C ALA A 152 -10.45 18.63 1.13
N VAL A 153 -9.47 19.50 0.88
CA VAL A 153 -9.67 20.67 0.02
C VAL A 153 -10.00 20.15 -1.36
N ALA A 154 -11.24 20.37 -1.80
CA ALA A 154 -11.62 20.17 -3.18
C ALA A 154 -10.79 21.15 -4.01
N THR A 155 -9.70 20.67 -4.62
CA THR A 155 -9.02 21.41 -5.67
C THR A 155 -10.03 21.57 -6.80
N ARG A 156 -10.75 22.69 -6.80
CA ARG A 156 -11.55 23.09 -7.97
C ARG A 156 -10.55 23.21 -9.12
N PRO A 157 -10.77 22.54 -10.26
CA PRO A 157 -9.94 22.79 -11.42
C PRO A 157 -10.08 24.29 -11.74
N VAL A 158 -8.96 25.00 -11.73
CA VAL A 158 -8.87 26.34 -12.29
C VAL A 158 -8.95 26.11 -13.80
N LEU A 159 -10.15 26.35 -14.36
CA LEU A 159 -10.36 26.46 -15.79
C LEU A 159 -9.77 27.77 -16.29
#